data_AF-A0A3M1EE86-F1
#
_entry.id   AF-A0A3M1EE86-F1
#
_cell.length_a   1.000
_cell.length_b   1.000
_cell.length_c   1.000
_cell.angle_alpha   90.00
_cell.angle_beta   90.00
_cell.angle_gamma   90.00
#
_symmetry.space_group_name_H-M   'P 1'
#
loop_
_entity.id
_entity.type
_entity.pdbx_description
1 polymer ?
#
loop_
_entity_poly.entity_id
_entity_poly.type
_entity_poly.pdbx_seq_one_letter_code
_entity_poly.pdbx_strand_id
1 'polypeptide(L)'
;MEENRLWWGQDGTAKYPRLKIFLSESEGLVPIDLWDYKSSGTTDEGGAQVKELFGQAVFDNPKPTKLIRRMISIATGSSDDCLVLDFFAGSCSTAQAVLEFNRDENRHHGFVMVQIPEPTPEKSIGRKAGYATIADIGKERIRRVIAKLQAETARSPEPAPAGQLPLVESDEPSPVAGPPSSVDLGFKVFRLDRSHYKEWQPLPPTEPARLDDLLAQHASPLRDGWTRDGLLAEILLLEGFPLDSRAIPLAEGFPDNDVRRIHHPDVGHELFVCLDEGIHPSTVDRLPSLLRPEDIFICLDAALTDEAKVMLDDRIRLKVI
;
A
#
# COMPACT_ATOMS: atom_id res chain seq x y z
N MET A 1 -2.19 -54.32 3.05
CA MET A 1 -0.92 -53.65 2.68
C MET A 1 -0.36 -54.15 1.34
N GLU A 2 -1.10 -54.97 0.58
CA GLU A 2 -0.54 -55.76 -0.52
C GLU A 2 -0.16 -54.99 -1.79
N GLU A 3 -0.59 -53.73 -1.95
CA GLU A 3 -0.43 -53.00 -3.23
C GLU A 3 0.54 -51.81 -3.16
N ASN A 4 1.27 -51.60 -2.06
CA ASN A 4 2.25 -50.51 -1.90
C ASN A 4 1.73 -49.11 -2.33
N ARG A 5 0.44 -48.85 -2.08
CA ARG A 5 -0.27 -47.62 -2.47
C ARG A 5 -0.09 -46.46 -1.49
N LEU A 6 0.59 -46.66 -0.37
CA LEU A 6 0.79 -45.63 0.63
C LEU A 6 2.25 -45.14 0.55
N TRP A 7 2.42 -43.87 0.19
CA TRP A 7 3.72 -43.20 0.15
C TRP A 7 3.96 -42.43 1.45
N TRP A 8 5.08 -42.74 2.11
CA TRP A 8 5.43 -42.23 3.43
C TRP A 8 6.51 -41.14 3.38
N GLY A 9 6.62 -40.39 2.28
CA GLY A 9 7.72 -39.45 2.08
C GLY A 9 8.97 -40.13 1.50
N GLN A 10 9.94 -39.33 1.05
CA GLN A 10 11.19 -39.83 0.47
C GLN A 10 12.01 -40.67 1.47
N ASP A 11 11.99 -40.26 2.74
CA ASP A 11 12.69 -40.94 3.84
C ASP A 11 11.78 -41.91 4.63
N GLY A 12 10.53 -42.09 4.21
CA GLY A 12 9.57 -42.99 4.87
C GLY A 12 9.04 -42.51 6.23
N THR A 13 9.37 -41.28 6.64
CA THR A 13 9.05 -40.72 7.97
C THR A 13 7.83 -39.80 7.99
N ALA A 14 7.09 -39.68 6.88
CA ALA A 14 5.94 -38.80 6.82
C ALA A 14 4.86 -39.22 7.83
N LYS A 15 4.43 -38.28 8.67
CA LYS A 15 3.41 -38.51 9.71
C LYS A 15 2.06 -39.00 9.16
N TYR A 16 1.74 -38.65 7.92
CA TYR A 16 0.54 -39.10 7.21
C TYR A 16 0.93 -39.60 5.81
N PRO A 17 0.47 -40.78 5.38
CA PRO A 17 0.79 -41.30 4.06
C PRO A 17 -0.02 -40.59 2.97
N ARG A 18 0.57 -40.43 1.78
CA ARG A 18 -0.15 -40.02 0.56
C ARG A 18 -0.51 -41.24 -0.27
N LEU A 19 -1.63 -41.19 -1.01
CA LEU A 19 -2.01 -42.25 -1.93
C LEU A 19 -1.14 -42.18 -3.21
N LYS A 20 -0.47 -43.28 -3.54
CA LYS A 20 0.30 -43.49 -4.77
C LYS A 20 -0.62 -44.14 -5.81
N ILE A 21 -0.80 -43.47 -6.94
CA ILE A 21 -1.49 -44.02 -8.12
C ILE A 21 -0.42 -44.44 -9.13
N PHE A 22 -0.46 -45.70 -9.59
CA PHE A 22 0.51 -46.22 -10.56
C PHE A 22 0.17 -45.76 -11.97
N LEU A 23 1.19 -45.53 -12.81
CA LEU A 23 1.01 -45.06 -14.18
C LEU A 23 0.14 -45.99 -15.03
N SER A 24 0.20 -47.31 -14.78
CA SER A 24 -0.63 -48.33 -15.45
C SER A 24 -2.12 -48.25 -15.10
N GLU A 25 -2.46 -47.62 -13.97
CA GLU A 25 -3.83 -47.43 -13.47
C GLU A 25 -4.34 -46.00 -13.74
N SER A 26 -3.50 -45.15 -14.34
CA SER A 26 -3.88 -43.79 -14.70
C SER A 26 -4.73 -43.81 -15.96
N GLU A 27 -6.05 -43.66 -15.81
CA GLU A 27 -6.87 -43.13 -16.90
C GLU A 27 -6.30 -41.74 -17.25
N GLY A 28 -6.06 -41.49 -18.54
CA GLY A 28 -5.36 -40.27 -18.98
C GLY A 28 -5.92 -39.01 -18.31
N LEU A 29 -5.03 -38.11 -17.89
CA LEU A 29 -5.43 -36.87 -17.26
C LEU A 29 -6.14 -35.97 -18.30
N VAL A 30 -7.27 -35.37 -17.95
CA VAL A 30 -7.78 -34.20 -18.68
C VAL A 30 -6.63 -33.19 -18.73
N PRO A 31 -6.34 -32.53 -19.88
CA PRO A 31 -5.27 -31.54 -19.97
C PRO A 31 -5.36 -30.57 -18.80
N ILE A 32 -4.37 -30.67 -17.93
CA ILE A 32 -4.23 -29.88 -16.72
C ILE A 32 -3.78 -28.49 -17.09
N ASP A 33 -4.41 -27.52 -16.43
CA ASP A 33 -4.06 -26.11 -16.28
C ASP A 33 -2.98 -25.57 -17.23
N LEU A 34 -3.32 -24.53 -17.99
CA LEU A 34 -2.37 -23.80 -18.85
C LEU A 34 -1.11 -23.38 -18.08
N TRP A 35 -1.22 -23.21 -16.77
CA TRP A 35 -0.14 -22.88 -15.86
C TRP A 35 0.16 -24.05 -14.93
N ASP A 36 1.24 -24.78 -15.23
CA ASP A 36 1.64 -25.93 -14.46
C ASP A 36 2.18 -25.56 -13.06
N TYR A 37 2.26 -26.55 -12.18
CA TYR A 37 2.79 -26.37 -10.82
C TYR A 37 4.26 -25.92 -10.80
N LYS A 38 5.03 -26.18 -11.85
CA LYS A 38 6.44 -25.76 -11.93
C LYS A 38 6.55 -24.25 -12.09
N SER A 39 5.69 -23.67 -12.91
CA SER A 39 5.64 -22.23 -13.17
C SER A 39 4.82 -21.46 -12.14
N SER A 40 3.81 -22.08 -11.53
CA SER A 40 2.86 -21.39 -10.62
C SER A 40 3.00 -21.76 -9.15
N GLY A 41 3.77 -22.80 -8.83
CA GLY A 41 3.85 -23.34 -7.48
C GLY A 41 2.62 -24.11 -7.05
N THR A 42 2.60 -24.52 -5.78
CA THR A 42 1.52 -25.33 -5.18
C THR A 42 1.07 -24.75 -3.86
N THR A 43 -0.12 -25.13 -3.38
CA THR A 43 -0.62 -24.73 -2.05
C THR A 43 0.35 -25.09 -0.92
N ASP A 44 1.03 -26.25 -1.03
CA ASP A 44 2.07 -26.69 -0.10
C ASP A 44 3.25 -25.69 -0.07
N GLU A 45 3.68 -25.18 -1.24
CA GLU A 45 4.72 -24.14 -1.32
C GLU A 45 4.28 -22.83 -0.66
N GLY A 46 3.04 -22.39 -0.91
CA GLY A 46 2.49 -21.19 -0.25
C GLY A 46 2.52 -21.31 1.27
N GLY A 47 2.08 -22.46 1.80
CA GLY A 47 2.10 -22.74 3.24
C GLY A 47 3.52 -22.77 3.81
N ALA A 48 4.48 -23.34 3.06
CA ALA A 48 5.89 -23.36 3.44
C ALA A 48 6.49 -21.94 3.52
N GLN A 49 6.16 -21.05 2.58
CA GLN A 49 6.62 -19.65 2.59
C GLN A 49 6.14 -18.90 3.84
N VAL A 50 4.87 -19.06 4.22
CA VAL A 50 4.36 -18.45 5.46
C VAL A 50 5.07 -19.03 6.68
N LYS A 51 5.27 -20.35 6.71
CA LYS A 51 5.99 -20.99 7.81
C LYS A 51 7.45 -20.53 7.92
N GLU A 52 8.12 -20.32 6.80
CA GLU A 52 9.49 -19.78 6.76
C GLU A 52 9.55 -18.37 7.35
N LEU A 53 8.63 -17.48 6.95
CA LEU A 53 8.59 -16.09 7.42
C LEU A 53 8.19 -15.97 8.90
N PHE A 54 7.23 -16.79 9.35
CA PHE A 54 6.64 -16.67 10.69
C PHE A 54 7.19 -17.68 11.71
N GLY A 55 7.96 -18.67 11.28
CA GLY A 55 8.35 -19.85 12.06
C GLY A 55 7.21 -20.84 12.30
N GLN A 56 5.97 -20.49 11.94
CA GLN A 56 4.76 -21.27 12.16
C GLN A 56 3.71 -20.94 11.09
N ALA A 57 2.76 -21.84 10.86
CA ALA A 57 1.70 -21.65 9.86
C ALA A 57 0.58 -20.73 10.41
N VAL A 58 0.83 -19.43 10.45
CA VAL A 58 -0.12 -18.44 11.01
C VAL A 58 -1.37 -18.23 10.14
N PHE A 59 -1.37 -18.68 8.89
CA PHE A 59 -2.43 -18.50 7.91
C PHE A 59 -2.63 -19.77 7.08
N ASP A 60 -3.88 -20.12 6.81
CA ASP A 60 -4.25 -21.32 6.07
C ASP A 60 -4.36 -21.04 4.56
N ASN A 61 -3.81 -21.93 3.73
CA ASN A 61 -3.90 -21.87 2.26
C ASN A 61 -3.51 -20.52 1.61
N PRO A 62 -2.37 -19.90 1.99
CA PRO A 62 -1.88 -18.71 1.31
C PRO A 62 -1.60 -19.02 -0.16
N LYS A 63 -1.86 -18.04 -1.04
CA LYS A 63 -1.56 -18.20 -2.47
C LYS A 63 -0.03 -18.26 -2.67
N PRO A 64 0.49 -19.13 -3.56
CA PRO A 64 1.92 -19.22 -3.83
C PRO A 64 2.41 -17.94 -4.53
N THR A 65 3.56 -17.39 -4.12
CA THR A 65 4.06 -16.15 -4.76
C THR A 65 4.47 -16.34 -6.21
N LYS A 66 4.91 -17.54 -6.61
CA LYS A 66 5.24 -17.87 -8.01
C LYS A 66 4.07 -17.63 -8.96
N LEU A 67 2.88 -18.09 -8.59
CA LEU A 67 1.64 -17.86 -9.34
C LEU A 67 1.42 -16.37 -9.60
N ILE A 68 1.57 -15.56 -8.55
CA ILE A 68 1.30 -14.12 -8.63
C ILE A 68 2.40 -13.39 -9.39
N ARG A 69 3.67 -13.77 -9.22
CA ARG A 69 4.80 -13.23 -10.01
C ARG A 69 4.61 -13.49 -11.50
N ARG A 70 4.11 -14.67 -11.86
CA ARG A 70 3.74 -14.99 -13.25
C ARG A 70 2.62 -14.09 -13.76
N MET A 71 1.57 -13.86 -12.96
CA MET A 71 0.50 -12.92 -13.31
C MET A 71 1.03 -11.50 -13.54
N ILE A 72 1.88 -11.01 -12.64
CA ILE A 72 2.52 -9.69 -12.75
C ILE A 72 3.34 -9.61 -14.04
N SER A 73 4.24 -10.56 -14.29
CA SER A 73 5.07 -10.59 -15.50
C SER A 73 4.25 -10.54 -16.79
N ILE A 74 3.14 -11.27 -16.86
CA ILE A 74 2.26 -11.27 -18.04
C ILE A 74 1.50 -9.95 -18.18
N ALA A 75 1.02 -9.39 -17.06
CA ALA A 75 0.19 -8.19 -17.06
C ALA A 75 0.98 -6.90 -17.26
N THR A 76 2.20 -6.81 -16.71
CA THR A 76 3.03 -5.60 -16.78
C THR A 76 3.94 -5.58 -18.00
N GLY A 77 4.26 -6.74 -18.59
CA GLY A 77 5.06 -6.84 -19.81
C GLY A 77 6.41 -6.12 -19.67
N SER A 78 6.63 -5.08 -20.48
CA SER A 78 7.83 -4.25 -20.46
C SER A 78 7.65 -2.93 -19.69
N SER A 79 6.53 -2.74 -19.00
CA SER A 79 6.33 -1.54 -18.19
C SER A 79 7.28 -1.55 -16.98
N ASP A 80 7.86 -0.39 -16.67
CA ASP A 80 8.77 -0.24 -15.54
C ASP A 80 8.05 0.14 -14.25
N ASP A 81 6.85 0.72 -14.36
CA ASP A 81 6.06 1.23 -13.24
C ASP A 81 4.57 0.94 -13.47
N CYS A 82 3.96 0.21 -12.54
CA CYS A 82 2.56 -0.22 -12.59
C CYS A 82 2.03 -0.34 -11.17
N LEU A 83 0.74 -0.06 -10.98
CA LEU A 83 0.07 -0.25 -9.69
C LEU A 83 -0.68 -1.57 -9.65
N VAL A 84 -0.29 -2.46 -8.73
CA VAL A 84 -0.96 -3.76 -8.53
C VAL A 84 -1.98 -3.66 -7.40
N LEU A 85 -3.26 -3.77 -7.73
CA LEU A 85 -4.37 -3.75 -6.77
C LEU A 85 -4.85 -5.17 -6.44
N ASP A 86 -4.90 -5.50 -5.15
CA ASP A 86 -5.54 -6.71 -4.64
C ASP A 86 -6.47 -6.34 -3.49
N PHE A 87 -7.78 -6.35 -3.78
CA PHE A 87 -8.81 -6.01 -2.80
C PHE A 87 -9.34 -7.21 -1.99
N PHE A 88 -8.70 -8.37 -2.14
CA PHE A 88 -8.91 -9.57 -1.34
C PHE A 88 -7.54 -10.12 -0.87
N ALA A 89 -6.74 -9.24 -0.28
CA ALA A 89 -5.32 -9.50 -0.06
C ALA A 89 -5.02 -10.74 0.79
N GLY A 90 -5.91 -11.10 1.71
CA GLY A 90 -5.76 -12.26 2.60
C GLY A 90 -4.46 -12.18 3.39
N SER A 91 -3.55 -13.13 3.16
CA SER A 91 -2.21 -13.10 3.77
C SER A 91 -1.25 -12.10 3.13
N CYS A 92 -1.66 -11.27 2.18
CA CYS A 92 -0.82 -10.36 1.38
C CYS A 92 0.27 -11.08 0.57
N SER A 93 -0.04 -12.25 -0.02
CA SER A 93 0.90 -12.93 -0.94
C SER A 93 1.24 -12.07 -2.16
N THR A 94 0.30 -11.23 -2.62
CA THR A 94 0.49 -10.32 -3.75
C THR A 94 1.53 -9.25 -3.47
N ALA A 95 1.47 -8.59 -2.31
CA ALA A 95 2.50 -7.62 -1.91
C ALA A 95 3.90 -8.26 -1.83
N GLN A 96 4.02 -9.49 -1.29
CA GLN A 96 5.29 -10.21 -1.32
C GLN A 96 5.77 -10.46 -2.75
N ALA A 97 4.89 -10.92 -3.63
CA ALA A 97 5.23 -11.19 -5.02
C ALA A 97 5.71 -9.92 -5.75
N VAL A 98 5.07 -8.77 -5.52
CA VAL A 98 5.49 -7.47 -6.10
C VAL A 98 6.87 -7.07 -5.59
N LEU A 99 7.12 -7.13 -4.28
CA LEU A 99 8.41 -6.77 -3.70
C LEU A 99 9.55 -7.66 -4.21
N GLU A 100 9.32 -8.97 -4.28
CA GLU A 100 10.29 -9.94 -4.83
C GLU A 100 10.52 -9.69 -6.33
N PHE A 101 9.45 -9.43 -7.09
CA PHE A 101 9.54 -9.18 -8.52
C PHE A 101 10.28 -7.88 -8.83
N ASN A 102 10.00 -6.79 -8.11
CA ASN A 102 10.70 -5.51 -8.25
C ASN A 102 12.20 -5.66 -8.01
N ARG A 103 12.60 -6.42 -7.00
CA ARG A 103 14.00 -6.71 -6.74
C ARG A 103 14.62 -7.57 -7.85
N ASP A 104 13.99 -8.67 -8.21
CA ASP A 104 14.56 -9.67 -9.12
C ASP A 104 14.68 -9.13 -10.56
N GLU A 105 13.71 -8.33 -11.00
CA GLU A 105 13.63 -7.80 -12.37
C GLU A 105 14.00 -6.31 -12.47
N ASN A 106 14.48 -5.71 -11.38
CA ASN A 106 14.81 -4.28 -11.26
C ASN A 106 13.67 -3.36 -11.74
N ARG A 107 12.46 -3.57 -11.21
CA ARG A 107 11.23 -2.83 -11.53
C ARG A 107 10.76 -1.95 -10.37
N HIS A 108 9.83 -1.05 -10.65
CA HIS A 108 9.30 -0.07 -9.68
C HIS A 108 7.79 -0.18 -9.49
N HIS A 109 7.20 -1.38 -9.60
CA HIS A 109 5.76 -1.53 -9.45
C HIS A 109 5.28 -1.22 -8.02
N GLY A 110 4.26 -0.37 -7.89
CA GLY A 110 3.54 -0.13 -6.65
C GLY A 110 2.50 -1.21 -6.36
N PHE A 111 2.01 -1.26 -5.13
CA PHE A 111 0.90 -2.14 -4.76
C PHE A 111 -0.09 -1.48 -3.80
N VAL A 112 -1.37 -1.86 -3.92
CA VAL A 112 -2.45 -1.47 -2.99
C VAL A 112 -3.17 -2.74 -2.54
N MET A 113 -3.06 -3.06 -1.26
CA MET A 113 -3.72 -4.22 -0.65
C MET A 113 -4.92 -3.77 0.17
N VAL A 114 -6.11 -4.30 -0.11
CA VAL A 114 -7.29 -4.09 0.73
C VAL A 114 -7.64 -5.40 1.43
N GLN A 115 -7.81 -5.31 2.76
CA GLN A 115 -8.20 -6.44 3.58
C GLN A 115 -9.17 -5.96 4.66
N ILE A 116 -10.33 -6.60 4.73
CA ILE A 116 -11.29 -6.40 5.82
C ILE A 116 -10.63 -6.85 7.13
N PRO A 117 -10.82 -6.13 8.26
CA PRO A 117 -10.30 -6.52 9.57
C PRO A 117 -11.07 -7.71 10.16
N GLU A 118 -11.14 -8.81 9.42
CA GLU A 118 -11.77 -10.06 9.84
C GLU A 118 -11.00 -10.66 11.03
N PRO A 119 -11.67 -10.97 12.15
CA PRO A 119 -11.02 -11.62 13.29
C PRO A 119 -10.43 -12.98 12.92
N THR A 120 -9.23 -13.27 13.42
CA THR A 120 -8.65 -14.61 13.26
C THR A 120 -9.45 -15.64 14.06
N PRO A 121 -9.64 -16.87 13.54
CA PRO A 121 -10.36 -17.93 14.27
C PRO A 121 -9.71 -18.21 15.62
N GLU A 122 -10.50 -18.36 16.69
CA GLU A 122 -9.98 -18.43 18.08
C GLU A 122 -8.92 -19.53 18.31
N LYS A 123 -9.07 -20.66 17.62
CA LYS A 123 -8.17 -21.81 17.75
C LYS A 123 -6.99 -21.78 16.77
N SER A 124 -6.95 -20.80 15.85
CA SER A 124 -5.92 -20.69 14.83
C SER A 124 -4.54 -20.40 15.45
N ILE A 125 -3.49 -20.80 14.73
CA ILE A 125 -2.11 -20.48 15.10
C ILE A 125 -1.89 -18.97 15.06
N GLY A 126 -2.47 -18.27 14.08
CA GLY A 126 -2.40 -16.81 13.98
C GLY A 126 -2.96 -16.11 15.22
N ARG A 127 -4.12 -16.54 15.73
CA ARG A 127 -4.69 -15.99 16.98
C ARG A 127 -3.77 -16.20 18.18
N LYS A 128 -3.24 -17.41 18.34
CA LYS A 128 -2.30 -17.75 19.43
C LYS A 128 -0.98 -17.00 19.33
N ALA A 129 -0.57 -16.63 18.13
CA ALA A 129 0.61 -15.81 17.87
C ALA A 129 0.38 -14.31 18.13
N GLY A 130 -0.82 -13.90 18.55
CA GLY A 130 -1.14 -12.52 18.89
C GLY A 130 -1.76 -11.70 17.76
N TYR A 131 -2.02 -12.29 16.59
CA TYR A 131 -2.67 -11.58 15.49
C TYR A 131 -4.19 -11.59 15.68
N ALA A 132 -4.76 -10.43 15.99
CA ALA A 132 -6.19 -10.31 16.24
C ALA A 132 -7.03 -10.46 14.96
N THR A 133 -6.53 -9.92 13.84
CA THR A 133 -7.22 -9.93 12.54
C THR A 133 -6.35 -10.49 11.42
N ILE A 134 -6.97 -10.91 10.32
CA ILE A 134 -6.26 -11.34 9.10
C ILE A 134 -5.40 -10.20 8.55
N ALA A 135 -5.89 -8.96 8.61
CA ALA A 135 -5.13 -7.77 8.21
C ALA A 135 -3.83 -7.61 9.02
N ASP A 136 -3.79 -8.01 10.29
CA ASP A 136 -2.57 -7.98 11.10
C ASP A 136 -1.52 -8.97 10.60
N ILE A 137 -1.96 -10.18 10.20
CA ILE A 137 -1.09 -11.18 9.58
C ILE A 137 -0.53 -10.64 8.25
N GLY A 138 -1.38 -10.05 7.41
CA GLY A 138 -0.98 -9.46 6.13
C GLY A 138 0.05 -8.34 6.28
N LYS A 139 -0.21 -7.36 7.17
CA LYS A 139 0.74 -6.28 7.49
C LYS A 139 2.08 -6.83 7.98
N GLU A 140 2.04 -7.81 8.86
CA GLU A 140 3.24 -8.40 9.42
C GLU A 140 4.03 -9.22 8.40
N ARG A 141 3.35 -9.93 7.48
CA ARG A 141 4.01 -10.63 6.38
C ARG A 141 4.80 -9.65 5.53
N ILE A 142 4.19 -8.51 5.16
CA ILE A 142 4.86 -7.47 4.36
C ILE A 142 6.11 -6.96 5.09
N ARG A 143 6.02 -6.62 6.38
CA ARG A 143 7.18 -6.17 7.18
C ARG A 143 8.31 -7.20 7.22
N ARG A 144 7.98 -8.48 7.41
CA ARG A 144 8.97 -9.57 7.46
C ARG A 144 9.64 -9.81 6.13
N VAL A 145 8.88 -9.73 5.04
CA VAL A 145 9.42 -9.81 3.67
C VAL A 145 10.38 -8.64 3.44
N ILE A 146 9.99 -7.40 3.75
CA ILE A 146 10.85 -6.22 3.62
C ILE A 146 12.15 -6.42 4.42
N ALA A 147 12.05 -6.85 5.68
CA ALA A 147 13.22 -7.09 6.52
C ALA A 147 14.14 -8.19 5.93
N LYS A 148 13.56 -9.26 5.37
CA LYS A 148 14.30 -10.31 4.67
C LYS A 148 15.03 -9.75 3.45
N LEU A 149 14.35 -8.98 2.59
CA LEU A 149 14.94 -8.37 1.40
C LEU A 149 16.07 -7.40 1.77
N GLN A 150 15.87 -6.55 2.78
CA GLN A 150 16.90 -5.63 3.29
C GLN A 150 18.13 -6.38 3.81
N ALA A 151 17.93 -7.47 4.56
CA ALA A 151 19.03 -8.29 5.07
C ALA A 151 19.81 -9.01 3.95
N GLU A 152 19.12 -9.45 2.89
CA GLU A 152 19.73 -10.05 1.71
C GLU A 152 20.53 -9.01 0.90
N THR A 153 20.01 -7.80 0.72
CA THR A 153 20.74 -6.70 0.06
C THR A 153 21.99 -6.30 0.86
N ALA A 154 21.90 -6.24 2.19
CA ALA A 154 23.04 -5.91 3.05
C ALA A 154 24.14 -7.00 3.05
N ARG A 155 23.77 -8.26 2.81
CA ARG A 155 24.71 -9.39 2.74
C ARG A 155 25.36 -9.58 1.36
N SER A 156 24.76 -9.00 0.32
CA SER A 156 25.23 -9.07 -1.07
C SER A 156 25.73 -7.71 -1.59
N PRO A 157 26.73 -7.05 -0.97
CA PRO A 157 27.26 -5.80 -1.50
C PRO A 157 28.20 -5.99 -2.71
N GLU A 158 28.42 -7.21 -3.20
CA GLU A 158 29.24 -7.44 -4.40
C GLU A 158 28.39 -7.52 -5.67
N PRO A 159 28.78 -6.82 -6.76
CA PRO A 159 28.16 -7.01 -8.06
C PRO A 159 28.37 -8.46 -8.48
N ALA A 160 27.40 -9.02 -9.21
CA ALA A 160 27.45 -10.36 -9.77
C ALA A 160 28.86 -10.66 -10.36
N PRO A 161 29.43 -11.86 -10.12
CA PRO A 161 30.75 -12.18 -10.65
C PRO A 161 30.70 -12.10 -12.19
N ALA A 162 31.51 -11.19 -12.73
CA ALA A 162 31.90 -11.17 -14.13
C ALA A 162 32.51 -12.55 -14.47
N GLY A 163 31.68 -13.44 -15.01
CA GLY A 163 32.03 -14.85 -15.09
C GLY A 163 31.21 -15.65 -16.08
N GLN A 164 30.63 -15.02 -17.10
CA GLN A 164 30.27 -15.69 -18.35
C GLN A 164 30.41 -14.67 -19.47
N LEU A 165 31.49 -14.81 -20.25
CA LEU A 165 31.79 -14.05 -21.45
C LEU A 165 30.61 -14.13 -22.42
N PRO A 166 29.95 -13.02 -22.77
CA PRO A 166 29.17 -12.95 -24.00
C PRO A 166 30.17 -12.77 -25.14
N LEU A 167 30.17 -13.70 -26.09
CA LEU A 167 30.79 -13.48 -27.39
C LEU A 167 30.13 -12.25 -28.04
N VAL A 168 30.93 -11.21 -28.27
CA VAL A 168 30.63 -9.96 -29.00
C VAL A 168 30.14 -10.35 -30.41
N GLU A 169 29.12 -9.73 -31.03
CA GLU A 169 29.20 -8.44 -31.72
C GLU A 169 27.80 -7.94 -32.12
N SER A 170 27.39 -6.77 -31.62
CA SER A 170 26.75 -5.74 -32.45
C SER A 170 26.77 -4.39 -31.73
N ASP A 171 27.39 -3.42 -32.39
CA ASP A 171 27.56 -2.02 -31.99
C ASP A 171 26.22 -1.28 -31.85
N GLU A 172 25.79 -1.00 -30.60
CA GLU A 172 24.94 0.15 -30.27
C GLU A 172 25.23 0.55 -28.80
N PRO A 173 25.53 1.82 -28.49
CA PRO A 173 25.82 2.24 -27.12
C PRO A 173 24.52 2.31 -26.30
N SER A 174 24.27 1.29 -25.47
CA SER A 174 23.23 1.38 -24.43
C SER A 174 23.60 2.42 -23.37
N PRO A 175 22.66 3.27 -22.93
CA PRO A 175 22.95 4.37 -22.03
C PRO A 175 23.16 3.86 -20.60
N VAL A 176 24.30 4.22 -20.04
CA VAL A 176 24.54 4.54 -18.62
C VAL A 176 23.85 3.62 -17.60
N ALA A 177 24.56 2.56 -17.22
CA ALA A 177 24.33 1.86 -15.95
C ALA A 177 24.59 2.84 -14.79
N GLY A 178 23.54 3.48 -14.31
CA GLY A 178 23.53 4.14 -13.01
C GLY A 178 23.60 3.12 -11.87
N PRO A 179 23.96 3.54 -10.64
CA PRO A 179 23.91 2.66 -9.47
C PRO A 179 22.49 2.07 -9.31
N PRO A 180 22.32 0.86 -8.73
CA PRO A 180 21.00 0.27 -8.55
C PRO A 180 20.12 1.28 -7.81
N SER A 181 19.06 1.73 -8.47
CA SER A 181 18.06 2.58 -7.86
C SER A 181 17.57 1.88 -6.60
N SER A 182 17.59 2.58 -5.47
CA SER A 182 17.11 2.02 -4.21
C SER A 182 15.66 1.57 -4.39
N VAL A 183 15.42 0.26 -4.44
CA VAL A 183 14.07 -0.30 -4.54
C VAL A 183 13.25 0.22 -3.36
N ASP A 184 12.11 0.85 -3.63
CA ASP A 184 11.21 1.27 -2.57
C ASP A 184 10.58 0.03 -1.92
N LEU A 185 10.92 -0.18 -0.65
CA LEU A 185 10.39 -1.27 0.17
C LEU A 185 9.40 -0.75 1.21
N GLY A 186 9.11 0.56 1.21
CA GLY A 186 8.18 1.17 2.15
C GLY A 186 6.73 0.80 1.84
N PHE A 187 5.87 0.85 2.86
CA PHE A 187 4.43 0.84 2.67
C PHE A 187 3.74 1.66 3.76
N LYS A 188 2.61 2.28 3.42
CA LYS A 188 1.74 2.98 4.35
C LYS A 188 0.55 2.09 4.70
N VAL A 189 0.01 2.26 5.91
CA VAL A 189 -1.18 1.54 6.36
C VAL A 189 -2.29 2.54 6.62
N PHE A 190 -3.41 2.35 5.95
CA PHE A 190 -4.62 3.14 6.15
C PHE A 190 -5.72 2.25 6.75
N ARG A 191 -6.62 2.86 7.51
CA ARG A 191 -7.81 2.22 8.05
C ARG A 191 -9.01 3.04 7.62
N LEU A 192 -10.06 2.37 7.16
CA LEU A 192 -11.34 3.04 6.96
C LEU A 192 -11.92 3.43 8.32
N ASP A 193 -12.23 4.70 8.46
CA ASP A 193 -12.93 5.26 9.59
C ASP A 193 -14.10 6.12 9.08
N ARG A 194 -14.89 6.66 10.00
CA ARG A 194 -15.89 7.65 9.64
C ARG A 194 -15.21 8.92 9.13
N SER A 195 -15.83 9.57 8.15
CA SER A 195 -15.39 10.89 7.64
C SER A 195 -15.20 11.88 8.78
N HIS A 196 -14.14 12.69 8.70
CA HIS A 196 -13.91 13.79 9.62
C HIS A 196 -14.87 14.95 9.38
N TYR A 197 -15.52 15.00 8.23
CA TYR A 197 -16.59 15.95 7.94
C TYR A 197 -17.91 15.50 8.59
N LYS A 198 -18.66 16.46 9.11
CA LYS A 198 -20.03 16.23 9.55
C LYS A 198 -20.89 15.93 8.33
N GLU A 199 -21.65 14.83 8.42
CA GLU A 199 -22.65 14.54 7.40
C GLU A 199 -23.77 15.59 7.48
N TRP A 200 -24.16 16.10 6.32
CA TRP A 200 -25.33 16.97 6.26
C TRP A 200 -26.58 16.17 6.67
N GLN A 201 -27.21 16.57 7.77
CA GLN A 201 -28.47 15.99 8.20
C GLN A 201 -29.62 16.94 7.85
N PRO A 202 -30.69 16.47 7.19
CA PRO A 202 -31.85 17.31 6.94
C PRO A 202 -32.47 17.72 8.28
N LEU A 203 -32.74 19.01 8.43
CA LEU A 203 -33.35 19.56 9.64
C LEU A 203 -34.69 18.85 9.90
N PRO A 204 -34.90 18.22 11.07
CA PRO A 204 -36.21 17.72 11.45
C PRO A 204 -37.18 18.90 11.67
N PRO A 205 -38.48 18.71 11.39
CA PRO A 205 -39.43 19.81 11.51
C PRO A 205 -39.62 20.26 12.97
N THR A 206 -39.36 21.56 13.17
CA THR A 206 -40.04 22.49 14.10
C THR A 206 -39.96 22.21 15.61
N GLU A 207 -38.82 22.52 16.22
CA GLU A 207 -38.75 23.06 17.59
C GLU A 207 -37.71 24.20 17.65
N PRO A 208 -38.09 25.45 17.96
CA PRO A 208 -37.15 26.59 18.00
C PRO A 208 -35.96 26.37 18.93
N ALA A 209 -36.18 25.72 20.08
CA ALA A 209 -35.12 25.43 21.05
C ALA A 209 -34.06 24.44 20.53
N ARG A 210 -34.40 23.60 19.55
CA ARG A 210 -33.44 22.69 18.91
C ARG A 210 -32.66 23.36 17.78
N LEU A 211 -33.10 24.52 17.31
CA LEU A 211 -32.45 25.24 16.22
C LEU A 211 -31.12 25.85 16.66
N ASP A 212 -31.05 26.42 17.86
CA ASP A 212 -29.83 27.01 18.41
C ASP A 212 -28.74 25.94 18.60
N ASP A 213 -29.11 24.78 19.16
CA ASP A 213 -28.21 23.63 19.32
C ASP A 213 -27.73 23.08 17.97
N LEU A 214 -28.61 23.04 16.95
CA LEU A 214 -28.25 22.61 15.60
C LEU A 214 -27.31 23.61 14.92
N LEU A 215 -27.58 24.91 15.01
CA LEU A 215 -26.71 25.96 14.47
C LEU A 215 -25.32 25.93 15.12
N ALA A 216 -25.25 25.74 16.44
CA ALA A 216 -24.00 25.56 17.16
C ALA A 216 -23.24 24.29 16.70
N GLN A 217 -23.95 23.18 16.46
CA GLN A 217 -23.36 21.95 15.93
C GLN A 217 -22.85 22.11 14.48
N HIS A 218 -23.43 23.02 13.70
CA HIS A 218 -22.99 23.36 12.34
C HIS A 218 -21.95 24.49 12.27
N ALA A 219 -21.53 25.06 13.41
CA ALA A 219 -20.54 26.13 13.45
C ALA A 219 -19.14 25.69 12.97
N SER A 220 -18.82 24.40 13.08
CA SER A 220 -17.64 23.80 12.46
C SER A 220 -18.05 22.60 11.61
N PRO A 221 -17.57 22.47 10.37
CA PRO A 221 -17.87 21.33 9.52
C PRO A 221 -17.11 20.06 9.92
N LEU A 222 -16.14 20.15 10.83
CA LEU A 222 -15.38 19.02 11.34
C LEU A 222 -16.06 18.38 12.54
N ARG A 223 -15.94 17.06 12.65
CA ARG A 223 -16.37 16.27 13.81
C ARG A 223 -15.43 16.46 14.99
N ASP A 224 -15.97 16.31 16.20
CA ASP A 224 -15.17 16.34 17.42
C ASP A 224 -14.15 15.20 17.44
N GLY A 225 -12.92 15.50 17.83
CA GLY A 225 -11.83 14.52 17.89
C GLY A 225 -11.19 14.17 16.53
N TRP A 226 -11.34 15.03 15.53
CA TRP A 226 -10.63 14.86 14.26
C TRP A 226 -9.10 14.88 14.45
N THR A 227 -8.39 14.15 13.59
CA THR A 227 -6.92 14.10 13.63
C THR A 227 -6.35 14.77 12.39
N ARG A 228 -5.22 15.48 12.54
CA ARG A 228 -4.56 16.18 11.41
C ARG A 228 -4.20 15.23 10.27
N ASP A 229 -3.61 14.08 10.59
CA ASP A 229 -3.20 13.11 9.57
C ASP A 229 -4.41 12.44 8.90
N GLY A 230 -5.49 12.19 9.66
CA GLY A 230 -6.73 11.61 9.12
C GLY A 230 -7.46 12.58 8.19
N LEU A 231 -7.58 13.85 8.60
CA LEU A 231 -8.17 14.90 7.78
C LEU A 231 -7.32 15.16 6.53
N LEU A 232 -5.98 15.19 6.67
CA LEU A 232 -5.08 15.33 5.52
C LEU A 232 -5.29 14.21 4.51
N ALA A 233 -5.31 12.94 4.95
CA ALA A 233 -5.54 11.80 4.05
C ALA A 233 -6.91 11.88 3.33
N GLU A 234 -7.94 12.35 4.01
CA GLU A 234 -9.27 12.56 3.43
C GLU A 234 -9.27 13.70 2.41
N ILE A 235 -8.62 14.82 2.72
CA ILE A 235 -8.43 15.95 1.79
C ILE A 235 -7.70 15.50 0.52
N LEU A 236 -6.61 14.73 0.67
CA LEU A 236 -5.86 14.21 -0.48
C LEU A 236 -6.77 13.45 -1.43
N LEU A 237 -7.59 12.54 -0.90
CA LEU A 237 -8.50 11.74 -1.71
C LEU A 237 -9.61 12.57 -2.36
N LEU A 238 -10.17 13.56 -1.65
CA LEU A 238 -11.21 14.45 -2.17
C LEU A 238 -10.70 15.34 -3.31
N GLU A 239 -9.45 15.79 -3.21
CA GLU A 239 -8.79 16.61 -4.23
C GLU A 239 -8.15 15.77 -5.36
N GLY A 240 -8.29 14.44 -5.31
CA GLY A 240 -7.81 13.54 -6.36
C GLY A 240 -6.31 13.22 -6.31
N PHE A 241 -5.65 13.46 -5.18
CA PHE A 241 -4.25 13.09 -4.95
C PHE A 241 -4.14 11.62 -4.52
N PRO A 242 -3.26 10.83 -5.16
CA PRO A 242 -2.94 9.46 -4.73
C PRO A 242 -2.34 9.39 -3.30
N LEU A 243 -2.46 8.25 -2.63
CA LEU A 243 -2.02 8.07 -1.23
C LEU A 243 -0.48 8.01 -1.04
N ASP A 244 0.23 7.78 -2.13
CA ASP A 244 1.70 7.83 -2.24
C ASP A 244 2.21 9.26 -2.53
N SER A 245 1.32 10.25 -2.63
CA SER A 245 1.69 11.67 -2.69
C SER A 245 2.65 12.06 -1.56
N ARG A 246 3.63 12.90 -1.91
CA ARG A 246 4.65 13.38 -0.98
C ARG A 246 4.17 14.64 -0.29
N ALA A 247 4.02 14.57 1.03
CA ALA A 247 3.76 15.73 1.88
C ALA A 247 5.09 16.31 2.35
N ILE A 248 5.45 17.48 1.83
CA ILE A 248 6.70 18.18 2.11
C ILE A 248 6.38 19.35 3.07
N PRO A 249 6.86 19.33 4.32
CA PRO A 249 6.66 20.45 5.24
C PRO A 249 7.49 21.66 4.78
N LEU A 250 6.87 22.83 4.70
CA LEU A 250 7.51 24.09 4.31
C LEU A 250 7.92 24.89 5.55
N ALA A 251 8.83 24.33 6.36
CA ALA A 251 9.36 25.01 7.54
C ALA A 251 10.20 26.25 7.15
N GLU A 252 10.93 26.18 6.03
CA GLU A 252 11.68 27.30 5.48
C GLU A 252 10.73 28.26 4.74
N GLY A 253 10.20 29.23 5.47
CA GLY A 253 9.34 30.29 4.90
C GLY A 253 8.10 30.61 5.73
N PHE A 254 7.65 29.64 6.54
CA PHE A 254 6.47 29.73 7.40
C PHE A 254 6.83 29.29 8.83
N PRO A 255 7.53 30.13 9.62
CA PRO A 255 7.97 29.75 10.96
C PRO A 255 6.80 29.59 11.95
N ASP A 256 5.68 30.27 11.67
CA ASP A 256 4.52 30.36 12.57
C ASP A 256 3.40 29.37 12.23
N ASN A 257 3.50 28.65 11.10
CA ASN A 257 2.45 27.74 10.62
C ASN A 257 2.99 26.45 9.99
N ASP A 258 2.34 25.30 10.24
CA ASP A 258 2.64 24.01 9.59
C ASP A 258 1.98 23.94 8.20
N VAL A 259 2.58 24.62 7.23
CA VAL A 259 2.16 24.55 5.83
C VAL A 259 2.83 23.35 5.16
N ARG A 260 2.01 22.44 4.63
CA ARG A 260 2.49 21.26 3.89
C ARG A 260 2.18 21.39 2.42
N ARG A 261 3.20 21.18 1.59
CA ARG A 261 3.08 21.08 0.14
C ARG A 261 2.95 19.63 -0.28
N ILE A 262 1.86 19.30 -0.94
CA ILE A 262 1.56 17.98 -1.48
C ILE A 262 1.93 17.97 -2.96
N HIS A 263 2.77 17.00 -3.32
CA HIS A 263 3.24 16.81 -4.68
C HIS A 263 3.07 15.35 -5.11
N HIS A 264 2.60 15.15 -6.33
CA HIS A 264 2.54 13.85 -6.99
C HIS A 264 2.91 13.98 -8.48
N PRO A 265 3.75 13.09 -9.05
CA PRO A 265 4.18 13.19 -10.45
C PRO A 265 3.04 13.20 -11.46
N ASP A 266 1.97 12.45 -11.19
CA ASP A 266 0.81 12.34 -12.10
C ASP A 266 -0.22 13.47 -11.94
N VAL A 267 -0.03 14.38 -10.97
CA VAL A 267 -0.96 15.48 -10.71
C VAL A 267 -0.33 16.79 -11.19
N GLY A 268 -0.98 17.46 -12.14
CA GLY A 268 -0.43 18.67 -12.80
C GLY A 268 -0.34 19.92 -11.92
N HIS A 269 -0.96 19.91 -10.73
CA HIS A 269 -0.96 21.02 -9.79
C HIS A 269 -0.50 20.57 -8.41
N GLU A 270 -0.09 21.52 -7.57
CA GLU A 270 0.30 21.25 -6.19
C GLU A 270 -0.84 21.65 -5.26
N LEU A 271 -0.93 20.94 -4.13
CA LEU A 271 -1.89 21.23 -3.08
C LEU A 271 -1.14 21.70 -1.84
N PHE A 272 -1.53 22.83 -1.30
CA PHE A 272 -0.96 23.41 -0.07
C PHE A 272 -2.00 23.30 1.04
N VAL A 273 -1.65 22.65 2.14
CA VAL A 273 -2.57 22.41 3.26
C VAL A 273 -2.00 23.01 4.54
N CYS A 274 -2.81 23.80 5.25
CA CYS A 274 -2.52 24.32 6.59
C CYS A 274 -3.68 23.98 7.53
N LEU A 275 -3.45 23.13 8.53
CA LEU A 275 -4.46 22.67 9.50
C LEU A 275 -4.25 23.26 10.90
N ASP A 276 -3.64 24.43 10.98
CA ASP A 276 -3.48 25.18 12.23
C ASP A 276 -4.77 25.92 12.61
N GLU A 277 -4.95 26.20 13.91
CA GLU A 277 -6.12 26.92 14.44
C GLU A 277 -6.13 28.41 14.05
N GLY A 278 -4.99 28.96 13.64
CA GLY A 278 -4.87 30.34 13.21
C GLY A 278 -3.71 30.52 12.22
N ILE A 279 -3.93 31.30 11.17
CA ILE A 279 -2.91 31.61 10.16
C ILE A 279 -2.31 32.98 10.45
N HIS A 280 -0.98 33.03 10.60
CA HIS A 280 -0.29 34.28 10.87
C HIS A 280 -0.26 35.20 9.63
N PRO A 281 -0.36 36.54 9.77
CA PRO A 281 -0.34 37.46 8.63
C PRO A 281 0.88 37.31 7.70
N SER A 282 2.05 36.96 8.26
CA SER A 282 3.26 36.68 7.47
C SER A 282 3.08 35.51 6.49
N THR A 283 2.28 34.52 6.86
CA THR A 283 1.92 33.36 6.03
C THR A 283 0.98 33.81 4.90
N VAL A 284 -0.03 34.61 5.23
CA VAL A 284 -1.02 35.15 4.28
C VAL A 284 -0.34 35.99 3.19
N ASP A 285 0.63 36.83 3.54
CA ASP A 285 1.35 37.67 2.58
C ASP A 285 2.27 36.87 1.65
N ARG A 286 2.80 35.74 2.12
CA ARG A 286 3.78 34.93 1.38
C ARG A 286 3.15 33.91 0.45
N LEU A 287 2.02 33.30 0.83
CA LEU A 287 1.36 32.25 0.05
C LEU A 287 1.15 32.64 -1.44
N PRO A 288 0.62 33.84 -1.78
CA PRO A 288 0.40 34.21 -3.18
C PRO A 288 1.66 34.32 -4.03
N SER A 289 2.82 34.53 -3.40
CA SER A 289 4.10 34.62 -4.13
C SER A 289 4.69 33.26 -4.50
N LEU A 290 4.23 32.19 -3.83
CA LEU A 290 4.72 30.83 -4.01
C LEU A 290 3.81 30.00 -4.92
N LEU A 291 2.49 30.21 -4.83
CA LEU A 291 1.51 29.40 -5.53
C LEU A 291 1.41 29.78 -7.01
N ARG A 292 1.30 28.76 -7.87
CA ARG A 292 0.93 28.95 -9.28
C ARG A 292 -0.60 29.11 -9.37
N PRO A 293 -1.12 29.70 -10.47
CA PRO A 293 -2.56 29.89 -10.65
C PRO A 293 -3.41 28.61 -10.62
N GLU A 294 -2.79 27.46 -10.84
CA GLU A 294 -3.42 26.13 -10.85
C GLU A 294 -3.45 25.49 -9.46
N ASP A 295 -2.56 25.92 -8.55
CA ASP A 295 -2.35 25.32 -7.25
C ASP A 295 -3.48 25.72 -6.28
N ILE A 296 -3.81 24.81 -5.37
CA ILE A 296 -4.93 24.98 -4.42
C ILE A 296 -4.37 25.15 -3.02
N PHE A 297 -4.91 26.09 -2.25
CA PHE A 297 -4.63 26.22 -0.83
C PHE A 297 -5.85 25.84 0.00
N ILE A 298 -5.66 24.89 0.92
CA ILE A 298 -6.68 24.40 1.85
C ILE A 298 -6.32 24.80 3.27
N CYS A 299 -7.27 25.41 3.98
CA CYS A 299 -7.15 25.69 5.40
C CYS A 299 -8.49 25.65 6.13
N LEU A 300 -8.45 25.69 7.46
CA LEU A 300 -9.65 25.76 8.29
C LEU A 300 -10.28 27.15 8.18
N ASP A 301 -11.60 27.23 7.99
CA ASP A 301 -12.31 28.52 7.89
C ASP A 301 -12.14 29.35 9.17
N ALA A 302 -12.19 28.69 10.33
CA ALA A 302 -11.97 29.31 11.64
C ALA A 302 -10.55 29.89 11.84
N ALA A 303 -9.58 29.48 11.01
CA ALA A 303 -8.19 29.92 11.14
C ALA A 303 -7.88 31.23 10.40
N LEU A 304 -8.81 31.69 9.55
CA LEU A 304 -8.69 32.93 8.79
C LEU A 304 -9.55 34.03 9.40
N THR A 305 -8.99 35.23 9.51
CA THR A 305 -9.77 36.46 9.69
C THR A 305 -10.49 36.84 8.39
N ASP A 306 -11.61 37.53 8.47
CA ASP A 306 -12.39 37.97 7.30
C ASP A 306 -11.53 38.75 6.28
N GLU A 307 -10.62 39.61 6.75
CA GLU A 307 -9.72 40.38 5.88
C GLU A 307 -8.71 39.47 5.15
N ALA A 308 -8.14 38.50 5.86
CA ALA A 308 -7.19 37.53 5.29
C ALA A 308 -7.87 36.62 4.26
N LYS A 309 -9.12 36.21 4.51
CA LYS A 309 -9.91 35.39 3.59
C LYS A 309 -10.11 36.10 2.26
N VAL A 310 -10.55 37.36 2.28
CA VAL A 310 -10.74 38.17 1.06
C VAL A 310 -9.42 38.36 0.31
N MET A 311 -8.34 38.65 1.03
CA MET A 311 -7.01 38.84 0.44
C MET A 311 -6.46 37.59 -0.26
N LEU A 312 -6.71 36.40 0.30
CA LEU A 312 -6.29 35.14 -0.28
C LEU A 312 -7.19 34.74 -1.46
N ASP A 313 -8.50 34.86 -1.32
CA ASP A 313 -9.47 34.47 -2.36
C ASP A 313 -9.29 35.26 -3.67
N ASP A 314 -8.87 36.53 -3.58
CA ASP A 314 -8.57 37.37 -4.76
C ASP A 314 -7.27 36.97 -5.49
N ARG A 315 -6.36 36.26 -4.81
CA ARG A 315 -4.99 36.02 -5.30
C ARG A 315 -4.66 34.56 -5.58
N ILE A 316 -5.33 33.63 -4.89
CA ILE A 316 -5.05 32.19 -4.97
C ILE A 316 -6.37 31.40 -5.01
N ARG A 317 -6.32 30.14 -5.47
CA ARG A 317 -7.47 29.23 -5.36
C ARG A 317 -7.58 28.73 -3.91
N LEU A 318 -8.29 29.50 -3.09
CA LEU A 318 -8.57 29.17 -1.70
C LEU A 318 -9.76 28.22 -1.58
N LYS A 319 -9.59 27.16 -0.79
CA LYS A 319 -10.67 26.29 -0.31
C LYS A 319 -10.63 26.27 1.21
N VAL A 320 -11.72 26.67 1.84
CA VAL A 320 -11.84 26.63 3.30
C VAL A 320 -12.62 25.38 3.71
N ILE A 321 -12.18 24.78 4.81
CA ILE A 321 -12.86 23.71 5.53
C ILE A 321 -13.49 24.31 6.76
#